data_AF-A0A0B7A8S8-F1
#
_entry.id   AF-A0A0B7A8S8-F1
#
_cell.length_a   1.000
_cell.length_b   1.000
_cell.length_c   1.000
_cell.angle_alpha   90.00
_cell.angle_beta   90.00
_cell.angle_gamma   90.00
#
_symmetry.space_group_name_H-M   'P 1'
#
loop_
_entity.id
_entity.type
_entity.pdbx_description
1 polymer ?
#
loop_
_entity_poly.entity_id
_entity_poly.type
_entity_poly.pdbx_seq_one_letter_code
_entity_poly.pdbx_strand_id
1 'polypeptide(L)'
;MLNTLDEIEIETQKSGPLNISHMFETVKDNIELPVVNGDLRVIPPAFIVRVILMFGRSHCVPIVSSTEAQRDLESSPYFFTDVLYIHNPPSEDNKCEEIFHTLCELDHNGMSYIFEQSKYTPILNSGAKLLAHPLQRPRQLEAIYKIGTTTASSATAAE
;
A
#
# COMPACT_ATOMS: atom_id res chain seq x y z
N MET A 1 -16.29 16.60 -1.00
CA MET A 1 -15.36 15.44 -0.95
C MET A 1 -15.05 15.03 0.49
N LEU A 2 -14.76 15.96 1.42
CA LEU A 2 -14.66 15.62 2.86
C LEU A 2 -16.00 15.16 3.45
N ASN A 3 -17.11 15.83 3.10
CA ASN A 3 -18.45 15.53 3.63
C ASN A 3 -18.92 14.09 3.37
N THR A 4 -18.41 13.45 2.31
CA THR A 4 -18.81 12.08 1.94
C THR A 4 -18.29 11.03 2.92
N LEU A 5 -17.22 11.32 3.68
CA LEU A 5 -16.68 10.38 4.67
C LEU A 5 -17.45 10.42 5.99
N ASP A 6 -17.96 11.60 6.38
CA ASP A 6 -18.73 11.78 7.61
C ASP A 6 -20.14 11.13 7.51
N GLU A 7 -20.60 10.89 6.29
CA GLU A 7 -21.92 10.29 5.97
C GLU A 7 -21.89 8.75 5.89
N ILE A 8 -20.72 8.11 6.03
CA ILE A 8 -20.61 6.65 5.93
C ILE A 8 -20.99 6.01 7.27
N GLU A 9 -22.20 5.47 7.37
CA GLU A 9 -22.54 4.50 8.40
C GLU A 9 -21.84 3.17 8.10
N ILE A 10 -20.81 2.85 8.90
CA ILE A 10 -20.11 1.57 8.80
C ILE A 10 -20.94 0.51 9.51
N GLU A 11 -21.89 -0.09 8.80
CA GLU A 11 -22.57 -1.29 9.29
C GLU A 11 -21.64 -2.50 9.22
N THR A 12 -21.52 -3.23 10.32
CA THR A 12 -20.76 -4.49 10.34
C THR A 12 -21.58 -5.59 9.64
N GLN A 13 -21.38 -5.76 8.34
CA GLN A 13 -21.96 -6.86 7.58
C GLN A 13 -20.97 -8.03 7.43
N LYS A 14 -21.49 -9.25 7.57
CA LYS A 14 -20.72 -10.46 7.23
C LYS A 14 -20.57 -10.53 5.71
N SER A 15 -19.42 -10.13 5.19
CA SER A 15 -19.06 -10.27 3.78
C SER A 15 -18.14 -11.46 3.56
N GLY A 16 -18.22 -12.10 2.39
CA GLY A 16 -17.23 -13.07 1.92
C GLY A 16 -15.85 -12.43 1.68
N PRO A 17 -14.88 -13.19 1.15
CA PRO A 17 -13.57 -12.65 0.74
C PRO A 17 -13.70 -11.44 -0.18
N LEU A 18 -12.87 -10.43 0.04
CA LEU A 18 -12.78 -9.30 -0.88
C LEU A 18 -11.98 -9.73 -2.10
N ASN A 19 -12.54 -9.62 -3.30
CA ASN A 19 -11.78 -9.81 -4.53
C ASN A 19 -11.09 -8.49 -4.91
N ILE A 20 -9.77 -8.42 -4.67
CA ILE A 20 -8.96 -7.23 -4.98
C ILE A 20 -8.83 -7.05 -6.49
N SER A 21 -8.94 -8.11 -7.30
CA SER A 21 -8.84 -8.02 -8.75
C SER A 21 -9.87 -7.06 -9.37
N HIS A 22 -11.08 -7.00 -8.79
CA HIS A 22 -12.14 -6.09 -9.26
C HIS A 22 -11.79 -4.61 -9.02
N MET A 23 -10.91 -4.31 -8.05
CA MET A 23 -10.39 -2.96 -7.83
C MET A 23 -9.59 -2.48 -9.04
N PHE A 24 -8.72 -3.33 -9.59
CA PHE A 24 -7.91 -2.98 -10.76
C PHE A 24 -8.76 -2.79 -12.01
N GLU A 25 -9.78 -3.64 -12.21
CA GLU A 25 -10.77 -3.48 -13.27
C GLU A 25 -11.50 -2.14 -13.13
N THR A 26 -11.99 -1.82 -11.93
CA THR A 26 -12.67 -0.55 -11.66
C THR A 26 -11.75 0.65 -11.95
N VAL A 27 -10.49 0.60 -11.54
CA VAL A 27 -9.53 1.69 -11.80
C VAL A 27 -9.29 1.84 -13.30
N LYS A 28 -9.05 0.73 -14.02
CA LYS A 28 -8.83 0.74 -15.47
C LYS A 28 -10.03 1.30 -16.24
N ASP A 29 -11.25 1.00 -15.79
CA ASP A 29 -12.48 1.45 -16.44
C ASP A 29 -12.80 2.93 -16.18
N ASN A 30 -12.22 3.54 -15.15
CA ASN A 30 -12.56 4.90 -14.71
C ASN A 30 -11.43 5.92 -14.87
N ILE A 31 -10.18 5.48 -15.11
CA ILE A 31 -9.01 6.34 -15.13
C ILE A 31 -8.10 5.99 -16.31
N GLU A 32 -7.61 7.01 -17.00
CA GLU A 32 -6.57 6.88 -18.02
C GLU A 32 -5.17 7.01 -17.40
N LEU A 33 -4.23 6.18 -17.86
CA LEU A 33 -2.83 6.28 -17.47
C LEU A 33 -2.13 7.42 -18.24
N PRO A 34 -1.18 8.13 -17.60
CA PRO A 34 -0.45 9.20 -18.25
C PRO A 34 0.44 8.64 -19.36
N VAL A 35 0.37 9.25 -20.55
CA VAL A 35 1.26 8.94 -21.68
C VAL A 35 2.35 10.00 -21.76
N VAL A 36 3.60 9.56 -21.84
CA VAL A 36 4.77 10.43 -21.96
C VAL A 36 5.44 10.19 -23.31
N ASN A 37 5.51 11.25 -24.13
CA ASN A 37 6.21 11.21 -25.40
C ASN A 37 7.69 11.57 -25.20
N GLY A 38 8.59 10.61 -25.40
CA GLY A 38 10.04 10.81 -25.32
C GLY A 38 10.71 9.95 -24.24
N ASP A 39 11.87 10.39 -23.75
CA ASP A 39 12.64 9.65 -22.74
C ASP A 39 12.02 9.82 -21.35
N LEU A 40 11.44 8.73 -20.83
CA LEU A 40 10.77 8.65 -19.52
C LEU A 40 11.71 8.98 -18.34
N ARG A 41 13.04 8.94 -18.54
CA ARG A 41 14.04 9.28 -17.52
C ARG A 41 14.23 10.80 -17.37
N VAL A 42 13.78 11.58 -18.35
CA VAL A 42 14.02 13.03 -18.42
C VAL A 42 12.70 13.79 -18.37
N ILE A 43 11.67 13.28 -19.03
CA ILE A 43 10.38 13.95 -19.15
C ILE A 43 9.44 13.38 -18.07
N PRO A 44 9.01 14.19 -17.08
CA PRO A 44 8.05 13.74 -16.08
C PRO A 44 6.65 13.59 -16.69
N PRO A 45 5.81 12.69 -16.15
CA PRO A 45 4.42 12.59 -16.58
C PRO A 45 3.63 13.81 -16.09
N ALA A 46 2.50 14.10 -16.76
CA ALA A 46 1.61 15.18 -16.35
C ALA A 46 0.92 14.91 -15.00
N PHE A 47 0.73 13.63 -14.66
CA PHE A 47 0.18 13.16 -13.39
C PHE A 47 0.65 11.72 -13.14
N ILE A 48 0.33 11.17 -11.97
CA ILE A 48 0.46 9.74 -11.68
C ILE A 48 -0.87 9.21 -11.15
N VAL A 49 -1.07 7.90 -11.23
CA VAL A 49 -2.21 7.22 -10.63
C VAL A 49 -1.72 6.43 -9.43
N ARG A 50 -2.35 6.64 -8.27
CA ARG A 50 -2.01 5.94 -7.03
C ARG A 50 -3.26 5.44 -6.34
N VAL A 51 -3.26 4.16 -6.01
CA VAL A 51 -4.28 3.52 -5.16
C VAL A 51 -3.69 3.33 -3.77
N ILE A 52 -4.41 3.76 -2.74
CA ILE A 52 -4.08 3.47 -1.34
C ILE A 52 -5.16 2.55 -0.79
N LEU A 53 -4.83 1.27 -0.64
CA LEU A 53 -5.73 0.26 -0.10
C LEU A 53 -5.64 0.25 1.43
N MET A 54 -6.72 0.65 2.10
CA MET A 54 -6.88 0.45 3.53
C MET A 54 -7.63 -0.88 3.77
N PHE A 55 -6.93 -1.89 4.29
CA PHE A 55 -7.52 -3.20 4.53
C PHE A 55 -7.72 -3.44 6.03
N GLY A 56 -8.96 -3.64 6.49
CA GLY A 56 -9.32 -3.65 7.92
C GLY A 56 -9.81 -5.00 8.47
N ARG A 57 -9.58 -6.12 7.76
CA ARG A 57 -10.15 -7.43 8.11
C ARG A 57 -9.05 -8.37 8.58
N SER A 58 -9.24 -9.07 9.70
CA SER A 58 -8.25 -10.04 10.22
C SER A 58 -8.64 -11.51 10.03
N HIS A 59 -9.87 -11.81 9.61
CA HIS A 59 -10.40 -13.19 9.58
C HIS A 59 -10.65 -13.72 8.16
N CYS A 60 -10.42 -12.89 7.14
CA CYS A 60 -10.80 -13.22 5.77
C CYS A 60 -9.72 -12.74 4.81
N VAL A 61 -9.05 -13.71 4.19
CA VAL A 61 -7.96 -13.49 3.23
C VAL A 61 -8.57 -12.92 1.96
N PRO A 62 -8.05 -11.80 1.43
CA PRO A 62 -8.51 -11.29 0.16
C PRO A 62 -8.16 -12.25 -0.97
N ILE A 63 -8.98 -12.27 -2.01
CA ILE A 63 -8.67 -12.99 -3.24
C ILE A 63 -7.86 -12.03 -4.11
N VAL A 64 -6.64 -12.44 -4.44
CA VAL A 64 -5.80 -11.78 -5.42
C VAL A 64 -5.64 -12.73 -6.59
N SER A 65 -6.04 -12.29 -7.78
CA SER A 65 -5.86 -13.03 -9.02
C SER A 65 -5.32 -12.07 -10.08
N SER A 66 -4.30 -12.51 -10.82
CA SER A 66 -3.69 -11.67 -11.85
C SER A 66 -4.65 -11.48 -13.01
N THR A 67 -5.26 -10.29 -13.10
CA THR A 67 -6.12 -9.91 -14.23
C THR A 67 -5.32 -9.20 -15.31
N GLU A 68 -5.86 -9.16 -16.51
CA GLU A 68 -5.33 -8.31 -17.59
C GLU A 68 -5.33 -6.84 -17.18
N ALA A 69 -6.39 -6.38 -16.48
CA ALA A 69 -6.46 -5.02 -15.96
C ALA A 69 -5.31 -4.68 -15.01
N GLN A 70 -5.00 -5.58 -14.07
CA GLN A 70 -3.86 -5.41 -13.17
C GLN A 70 -2.54 -5.33 -13.94
N ARG A 71 -2.29 -6.27 -14.86
CA ARG A 71 -1.05 -6.28 -15.66
C ARG A 71 -0.88 -5.03 -16.51
N ASP A 72 -1.95 -4.54 -17.12
CA ASP A 72 -1.91 -3.32 -17.94
C ASP A 72 -1.61 -2.09 -17.07
N LEU A 73 -2.26 -1.97 -15.91
CA LEU A 73 -2.00 -0.88 -14.98
C LEU A 73 -0.56 -0.92 -14.47
N GLU A 74 -0.09 -2.09 -14.01
CA GLU A 74 1.26 -2.29 -13.48
C GLU A 74 2.37 -2.21 -14.53
N SER A 75 2.03 -2.35 -15.83
CA SER A 75 2.99 -2.11 -16.92
C SER A 75 3.42 -0.64 -17.03
N SER A 76 2.61 0.28 -16.49
CA SER A 76 2.92 1.70 -16.47
C SER A 76 3.84 2.04 -15.29
N PRO A 77 4.95 2.77 -15.50
CA PRO A 77 5.80 3.24 -14.42
C PRO A 77 5.15 4.35 -13.58
N TYR A 78 3.93 4.77 -13.93
CA TYR A 78 3.20 5.88 -13.32
C TYR A 78 1.95 5.43 -12.57
N PHE A 79 1.78 4.12 -12.39
CA PHE A 79 0.75 3.50 -11.57
C PHE A 79 1.39 2.93 -10.29
N PHE A 80 0.76 3.17 -9.14
CA PHE A 80 1.26 2.75 -7.83
C PHE A 80 0.13 2.21 -6.96
N THR A 81 0.42 1.13 -6.23
CA THR A 81 -0.47 0.57 -5.21
C THR A 81 0.25 0.61 -3.88
N ASP A 82 -0.38 1.20 -2.86
CA ASP A 82 0.09 1.14 -1.49
C ASP A 82 -0.96 0.51 -0.59
N VAL A 83 -0.51 -0.07 0.53
CA VAL A 83 -1.37 -0.78 1.45
C VAL A 83 -1.14 -0.31 2.87
N LEU A 84 -2.24 -0.04 3.58
CA LEU A 84 -2.28 0.07 5.03
C LEU A 84 -3.20 -1.03 5.57
N TYR A 85 -2.59 -2.10 6.06
CA TYR A 85 -3.27 -3.21 6.71
C TYR A 85 -3.49 -2.89 8.19
N ILE A 86 -4.75 -2.72 8.57
CA ILE A 86 -5.19 -2.44 9.95
C ILE A 86 -5.80 -3.73 10.51
N HIS A 87 -5.17 -4.29 11.54
CA HIS A 87 -5.51 -5.63 12.01
C HIS A 87 -5.58 -5.75 13.52
N ASN A 88 -6.31 -6.75 13.99
CA ASN A 88 -6.26 -7.16 15.39
C ASN A 88 -4.88 -7.79 15.71
N PRO A 89 -4.46 -7.82 16.98
CA PRO A 89 -3.28 -8.57 17.38
C PRO A 89 -3.31 -10.00 16.78
N PRO A 90 -2.23 -10.49 16.16
CA PRO A 90 -2.18 -11.84 15.63
C PRO A 90 -2.54 -12.88 16.69
N SER A 91 -3.37 -13.85 16.33
CA SER A 91 -3.83 -14.94 17.19
C SER A 91 -4.23 -16.14 16.34
N GLU A 92 -4.29 -17.33 16.94
CA GLU A 92 -4.79 -18.56 16.27
C GLU A 92 -6.19 -18.40 15.66
N ASP A 93 -7.01 -17.53 16.25
CA ASP A 93 -8.38 -17.27 15.78
C ASP A 93 -8.44 -16.37 14.52
N ASN A 94 -7.31 -15.85 14.05
CA ASN A 94 -7.27 -14.92 12.92
C ASN A 94 -6.18 -15.29 11.90
N LYS A 95 -6.21 -14.61 10.77
CA LYS A 95 -5.41 -14.92 9.59
C LYS A 95 -4.44 -13.80 9.24
N CYS A 96 -3.95 -13.06 10.24
CA CYS A 96 -3.20 -11.82 9.98
C CYS A 96 -1.96 -12.04 9.09
N GLU A 97 -1.21 -13.12 9.33
CA GLU A 97 -0.02 -13.46 8.54
C GLU A 97 -0.37 -13.82 7.09
N GLU A 98 -1.36 -14.70 6.90
CA GLU A 98 -1.85 -15.10 5.57
C GLU A 98 -2.33 -13.87 4.79
N ILE A 99 -3.08 -12.98 5.44
CA ILE A 99 -3.56 -11.72 4.85
C ILE A 99 -2.41 -10.81 4.47
N PHE A 100 -1.45 -10.58 5.37
CA PHE A 100 -0.31 -9.71 5.08
C PHE A 100 0.53 -10.25 3.92
N HIS A 101 0.74 -11.58 3.87
CA HIS A 101 1.42 -12.23 2.75
C HIS A 101 0.71 -11.97 1.43
N THR A 102 -0.61 -12.19 1.37
CA THR A 102 -1.40 -11.91 0.16
C THR A 102 -1.36 -10.43 -0.22
N LEU A 103 -1.36 -9.50 0.75
CA LEU A 103 -1.24 -8.07 0.45
C LEU A 103 0.15 -7.71 -0.10
N CYS A 104 1.21 -8.42 0.33
CA CYS A 104 2.56 -8.26 -0.23
C CYS A 104 2.63 -8.65 -1.71
N GLU A 105 1.77 -9.55 -2.19
CA GLU A 105 1.71 -9.93 -3.61
C GLU A 105 1.27 -8.78 -4.52
N LEU A 106 0.71 -7.70 -3.96
CA LEU A 106 0.37 -6.48 -4.69
C LEU A 106 1.60 -5.63 -5.05
N ASP A 107 2.77 -5.90 -4.47
CA ASP A 107 4.01 -5.19 -4.79
C ASP A 107 4.72 -5.78 -6.02
N HIS A 108 4.24 -5.43 -7.21
CA HIS A 108 4.79 -5.97 -8.45
C HIS A 108 6.19 -5.44 -8.81
N ASN A 109 6.48 -4.18 -8.48
CA ASN A 109 7.68 -3.47 -8.93
C ASN A 109 8.65 -3.08 -7.80
N GLY A 110 8.38 -3.49 -6.56
CA GLY A 110 9.23 -3.19 -5.40
C GLY A 110 9.12 -1.74 -4.90
N MET A 111 8.16 -0.97 -5.41
CA MET A 111 7.98 0.45 -5.07
C MET A 111 6.72 0.69 -4.23
N SER A 112 5.93 -0.35 -3.96
CA SER A 112 4.76 -0.27 -3.10
C SER A 112 5.18 -0.07 -1.65
N TYR A 113 4.43 0.75 -0.92
CA TYR A 113 4.56 0.87 0.53
C TYR A 113 3.44 0.07 1.17
N ILE A 114 3.81 -0.99 1.88
CA ILE A 114 2.89 -1.92 2.56
C ILE A 114 3.21 -1.86 4.05
N PHE A 115 2.27 -1.32 4.83
CA PHE A 115 2.37 -1.22 6.29
C PHE A 115 1.28 -2.06 6.95
N GLU A 116 1.64 -2.80 7.99
CA GLU A 116 0.69 -3.49 8.89
C GLU A 116 0.71 -2.84 10.27
N GLN A 117 -0.46 -2.54 10.85
CA GLN A 117 -0.57 -1.91 12.17
C GLN A 117 -1.82 -2.39 12.93
N SER A 118 -1.70 -2.50 14.25
CA SER A 118 -2.80 -2.88 15.15
C SER A 118 -3.18 -1.81 16.18
N LYS A 119 -2.46 -0.68 16.19
CA LYS A 119 -2.63 0.39 17.18
C LYS A 119 -2.84 1.73 16.50
N TYR A 120 -3.67 2.58 17.12
CA TYR A 120 -4.06 3.88 16.58
C TYR A 120 -2.88 4.80 16.20
N THR A 121 -1.95 5.06 17.12
CA THR A 121 -0.83 5.96 16.83
C THR A 121 0.08 5.45 15.70
N PRO A 122 0.47 4.16 15.67
CA PRO A 122 1.17 3.61 14.50
C PRO A 122 0.38 3.67 13.18
N ILE A 123 -0.95 3.51 13.20
CA ILE A 123 -1.79 3.70 12.00
C ILE A 123 -1.62 5.12 11.46
N LEU A 124 -1.72 6.14 12.33
CA LEU A 124 -1.51 7.55 11.94
C LEU A 124 -0.10 7.79 11.40
N ASN A 125 0.91 7.22 12.06
CA ASN A 125 2.31 7.33 11.61
C ASN A 125 2.49 6.71 10.22
N SER A 126 1.93 5.53 9.96
CA SER A 126 1.98 4.88 8.65
C SER A 126 1.21 5.69 7.60
N GLY A 127 0.06 6.25 7.96
CA GLY A 127 -0.67 7.19 7.11
C GLY A 127 0.18 8.42 6.73
N ALA A 128 0.93 8.98 7.67
CA ALA A 128 1.85 10.08 7.40
C ALA A 128 3.00 9.68 6.45
N LYS A 129 3.55 8.46 6.58
CA LYS A 129 4.57 7.94 5.65
C LYS A 129 4.04 7.80 4.23
N LEU A 130 2.75 7.47 4.09
CA LEU A 130 2.08 7.40 2.80
C LEU A 130 1.85 8.78 2.17
N LEU A 131 2.16 9.91 2.81
CA LEU A 131 2.09 11.22 2.15
C LEU A 131 3.22 11.43 1.11
N ALA A 132 4.28 10.64 1.16
CA ALA A 132 5.40 10.76 0.23
C ALA A 132 4.97 10.49 -1.22
N HIS A 133 5.37 11.36 -2.14
CA HIS A 133 5.06 11.22 -3.56
C HIS A 133 5.74 9.96 -4.14
N PRO A 134 5.04 9.06 -4.85
CA PRO A 134 5.60 7.80 -5.34
C PRO A 134 6.87 7.91 -6.18
N LEU A 135 6.96 8.92 -7.06
CA LEU A 135 8.19 9.18 -7.86
C LEU A 135 9.35 9.84 -7.10
N GLN A 136 9.13 10.28 -5.85
CA GLN A 136 10.13 11.00 -5.06
C GLN A 136 10.53 10.29 -3.77
N ARG A 137 9.83 9.22 -3.41
CA ARG A 137 10.15 8.40 -2.23
C ARG A 137 11.18 7.33 -2.59
N PRO A 138 12.08 6.96 -1.66
CA PRO A 138 12.94 5.80 -1.84
C PRO A 138 12.12 4.50 -1.68
N ARG A 139 12.74 3.34 -1.85
CA ARG A 139 12.09 2.06 -1.48
C ARG A 139 11.73 2.05 0.00
N GLN A 140 10.70 1.31 0.38
CA GLN A 140 10.23 1.30 1.78
C GLN A 140 11.34 0.94 2.77
N LEU A 141 12.19 -0.02 2.41
CA LEU A 141 13.34 -0.48 3.23
C LEU A 141 14.43 0.58 3.38
N GLU A 142 14.48 1.57 2.49
CA GLU A 142 15.49 2.63 2.45
C GLU A 142 14.97 3.93 3.10
N ALA A 143 13.68 3.99 3.44
CA ALA A 143 13.05 5.19 3.98
C ALA A 143 13.37 5.39 5.47
N ILE A 144 14.01 6.51 5.79
CA ILE A 144 14.40 6.90 7.15
C ILE A 144 13.62 8.14 7.58
N TYR A 145 12.89 8.03 8.69
CA TYR A 145 12.00 9.09 9.19
C TYR A 145 12.52 9.80 10.45
N LYS A 146 13.62 9.32 11.02
CA LYS A 146 14.29 9.94 12.17
C LYS A 146 15.60 10.54 11.71
N ILE A 147 15.72 11.86 11.79
CA ILE A 147 16.95 12.59 11.47
C ILE A 147 17.64 12.91 12.79
N GLY A 148 18.84 12.35 13.00
CA GLY A 148 19.66 12.59 14.20
C GLY A 148 19.34 11.69 15.40
N THR A 149 20.15 10.63 15.55
CA THR A 149 20.75 10.01 16.75
C THR A 149 21.10 8.57 16.37
N THR A 150 22.17 8.40 15.60
CA THR A 150 22.89 7.13 15.55
C THR A 150 23.62 7.02 16.87
N THR A 151 23.10 6.24 17.83
CA THR A 151 23.97 5.75 18.90
C THR A 151 25.03 4.89 18.21
N ALA A 152 26.28 5.35 18.26
CA ALA A 152 27.42 4.59 17.81
C ALA A 152 27.32 3.17 18.36
N SER A 153 27.36 2.17 17.47
CA SER A 153 27.64 0.80 17.85
C SER A 153 28.99 0.80 18.57
N SER A 154 28.97 0.70 19.89
CA SER A 154 30.14 0.33 20.66
C SER A 154 30.42 -1.13 20.34
N ALA A 155 31.28 -1.36 19.34
CA ALA A 155 31.97 -2.61 19.20
C ALA A 155 32.90 -2.78 20.41
N THR A 156 32.40 -3.38 21.49
CA THR A 156 33.24 -4.00 22.50
C THR A 156 33.77 -5.29 21.92
N ALA A 157 34.95 -5.22 21.30
CA ALA A 157 35.85 -6.35 21.25
C ALA A 157 36.43 -6.53 22.66
N ALA A 158 36.08 -7.63 23.31
CA ALA A 158 36.77 -8.11 24.49
C ALA A 158 37.20 -9.55 24.21
N GLU A 159 38.50 -9.72 23.98
CA GLU A 159 39.25 -10.90 24.40
C GLU A 159 39.60 -10.75 25.89
#